data_AF-A0A9E1ZG04-F1
#
_entry.id   AF-A0A9E1ZG04-F1
#
_cell.length_a   1.000
_cell.length_b   1.000
_cell.length_c   1.000
_cell.angle_alpha   90.00
_cell.angle_beta   90.00
_cell.angle_gamma   90.00
#
_symmetry.space_group_name_H-M   'P 1'
#
loop_
_entity.id
_entity.type
_entity.pdbx_description
1 polymer ?
#
loop_
_entity_poly.entity_id
_entity_poly.type
_entity_poly.pdbx_seq_one_letter_code
_entity_poly.pdbx_strand_id
1 'polypeptide(L)'
;FRTDMPHAADCVFYSDLAKVCEQRVAVPEVLLQIRRHPFSMTKRNEENIQSWVLDEWEAIQHAFGLMQQQGLTRWLRQQKLRCMFAARSRVKMQQIADEKPDHVQRIYESARPKVPWLHWQLGMVTVFFRDLFFGSSLNKEQWQ
;
A
#
# COMPACT_ATOMS: atom_id res chain seq x y z
N PHE A 1 -1.36 -13.48 15.16
CA PHE A 1 -1.59 -12.21 14.45
C PHE A 1 -0.55 -11.21 14.93
N ARG A 2 0.14 -10.49 14.03
CA ARG A 2 1.21 -9.55 14.42
C ARG A 2 0.60 -8.31 15.08
N THR A 3 1.13 -7.93 16.24
CA THR A 3 0.68 -6.74 16.99
C THR A 3 1.59 -5.54 16.78
N ASP A 4 2.78 -5.76 16.22
CA ASP A 4 3.81 -4.76 15.96
C ASP A 4 3.62 -4.02 14.62
N MET A 5 2.77 -4.55 13.73
CA MET A 5 2.43 -3.94 12.43
C MET A 5 0.92 -3.75 12.26
N PRO A 6 0.25 -2.96 13.12
CA PRO A 6 -1.21 -2.99 13.25
C PRO A 6 -1.97 -2.65 11.96
N HIS A 7 -1.38 -1.88 11.05
CA HIS A 7 -2.00 -1.51 9.77
C HIS A 7 -1.77 -2.53 8.65
N ALA A 8 -0.73 -3.36 8.74
CA ALA A 8 -0.36 -4.34 7.71
C ALA A 8 -0.42 -5.80 8.20
N ALA A 9 -0.90 -6.01 9.44
CA ALA A 9 -0.92 -7.31 10.10
C ALA A 9 -1.81 -8.33 9.38
N ASP A 10 -2.91 -7.88 8.78
CA ASP A 10 -3.79 -8.70 7.95
C ASP A 10 -3.04 -9.20 6.69
N CYS A 11 -2.34 -8.30 6.00
CA CYS A 11 -1.55 -8.62 4.81
C CYS A 11 -0.46 -9.65 5.12
N VAL A 12 0.25 -9.49 6.24
CA VAL A 12 1.27 -10.46 6.68
C VAL A 12 0.61 -11.80 7.01
N PHE A 13 -0.45 -11.78 7.82
CA PHE A 13 -1.18 -13.00 8.21
C PHE A 13 -1.68 -13.79 7.00
N TYR A 14 -2.34 -13.13 6.05
CA TYR A 14 -2.84 -13.79 4.84
C TYR A 14 -1.72 -14.26 3.92
N SER A 15 -0.56 -13.58 3.90
CA SER A 15 0.60 -14.03 3.14
C SER A 15 1.20 -15.31 3.72
N ASP A 16 1.31 -15.40 5.05
CA ASP A 16 1.76 -16.60 5.75
C ASP A 16 0.77 -17.75 5.57
N LEU A 17 -0.53 -17.47 5.71
CA LEU A 17 -1.59 -18.44 5.48
C LEU A 17 -1.54 -18.97 4.04
N ALA A 18 -1.39 -18.08 3.06
CA ALA A 18 -1.30 -18.46 1.65
C ALA A 18 -0.09 -19.35 1.32
N LYS A 19 0.98 -19.34 2.13
CA LYS A 19 2.13 -20.24 1.96
C LYS A 19 1.82 -21.67 2.40
N VAL A 20 0.95 -21.87 3.38
CA VAL A 20 0.61 -23.20 3.92
C VAL A 20 -0.68 -23.76 3.34
N CYS A 21 -1.53 -22.92 2.74
CA CYS A 21 -2.73 -23.38 2.05
C CYS A 21 -2.40 -24.16 0.77
N GLU A 22 -3.00 -25.35 0.63
CA GLU A 22 -2.85 -26.20 -0.55
C GLU A 22 -3.55 -25.61 -1.78
N GLN A 23 -4.68 -24.93 -1.57
CA GLN A 23 -5.49 -24.36 -2.64
C GLN A 23 -5.96 -22.94 -2.29
N ARG A 24 -6.10 -22.11 -3.33
CA ARG A 24 -6.68 -20.77 -3.25
C ARG A 24 -7.81 -20.70 -4.27
N VAL A 25 -9.00 -20.34 -3.81
CA VAL A 25 -10.19 -20.20 -4.65
C VAL A 25 -10.55 -18.73 -4.73
N ALA A 26 -10.73 -18.22 -5.94
CA ALA A 26 -11.26 -16.88 -6.17
C ALA A 26 -12.76 -16.97 -6.40
N VAL A 27 -13.55 -16.29 -5.57
CA VAL A 27 -15.00 -16.18 -5.73
C VAL A 27 -15.31 -14.79 -6.28
N PRO A 28 -15.79 -14.64 -7.52
CA PRO A 28 -16.04 -13.35 -8.15
C PRO A 28 -17.38 -12.74 -7.71
N GLU A 29 -17.66 -12.75 -6.40
CA GLU A 29 -18.90 -12.24 -5.81
C GLU A 29 -18.58 -11.24 -4.70
N VAL A 30 -19.51 -10.31 -4.45
CA VAL A 30 -19.39 -9.33 -3.36
C VAL A 30 -19.75 -10.03 -2.05
N LEU A 31 -18.73 -10.60 -1.40
CA LEU A 31 -18.90 -11.32 -0.13
C LEU A 31 -18.80 -10.43 1.12
N LEU A 32 -18.30 -9.20 0.97
CA LEU A 32 -17.97 -8.33 2.10
C LEU A 32 -18.37 -6.88 1.82
N GLN A 33 -18.84 -6.20 2.86
CA GLN A 33 -19.08 -4.76 2.86
C GLN A 33 -18.06 -4.07 3.74
N ILE A 34 -17.23 -3.20 3.16
CA ILE A 34 -16.26 -2.39 3.91
C ILE A 34 -17.00 -1.25 4.61
N ARG A 35 -17.08 -1.32 5.95
CA ARG A 35 -17.57 -0.21 6.77
C ARG A 35 -16.44 0.78 7.02
N ARG A 36 -16.69 2.06 6.74
CA ARG A 36 -15.75 3.15 7.04
C ARG A 36 -16.29 3.94 8.21
N HIS A 37 -15.47 4.15 9.24
CA HIS A 37 -15.83 4.95 10.41
C HIS A 37 -14.78 6.05 10.63
N PRO A 38 -15.18 7.30 10.95
CA PRO A 38 -14.25 8.39 11.21
C PRO A 38 -13.34 8.14 12.42
N PHE A 39 -13.75 7.27 13.35
CA PHE A 39 -12.93 6.84 14.50
C PHE A 39 -12.29 5.46 14.33
N SER A 40 -12.03 5.04 13.09
CA SER A 40 -11.31 3.80 12.85
C SER A 40 -9.86 3.88 13.34
N MET A 41 -9.31 2.74 13.75
CA MET A 41 -7.88 2.62 14.07
C MET A 41 -6.99 3.04 12.90
N THR A 42 -7.48 2.90 11.66
CA THR A 42 -6.87 3.43 10.44
C THR A 42 -6.57 4.92 10.54
N LYS A 43 -7.54 5.75 10.96
CA LYS A 43 -7.34 7.20 11.10
C LYS A 43 -6.34 7.56 12.19
N ARG A 44 -6.30 6.78 13.28
CA ARG A 44 -5.28 6.95 14.34
C ARG A 44 -3.89 6.58 13.85
N ASN A 45 -3.78 5.55 13.02
CA ASN A 45 -2.51 5.08 12.48
C ASN A 45 -1.94 6.01 11.40
N GLU A 46 -2.78 6.82 10.72
CA GLU A 46 -2.32 7.84 9.76
C GLU A 46 -1.30 8.81 10.35
N GLU A 47 -1.32 9.04 11.67
CA GLU A 47 -0.36 9.91 12.35
C GLU A 47 1.01 9.25 12.57
N ASN A 48 1.08 7.93 12.50
CA ASN A 48 2.29 7.16 12.72
C ASN A 48 2.85 6.65 11.39
N ILE A 49 3.91 7.29 10.90
CA ILE A 49 4.57 6.95 9.63
C ILE A 49 5.06 5.50 9.59
N GLN A 50 5.51 4.97 10.73
CA GLN A 50 5.94 3.58 10.82
C GLN A 50 4.78 2.66 10.43
N SER A 51 3.66 2.78 11.13
CA SER A 51 2.50 1.93 10.88
C SER A 51 1.80 2.23 9.56
N TRP A 52 1.71 3.51 9.18
CA TRP A 52 0.98 3.88 7.98
C TRP A 52 1.76 3.59 6.70
N VAL A 53 3.08 3.77 6.68
CA VAL A 53 3.86 3.74 5.42
C VAL A 53 4.93 2.66 5.44
N LEU A 54 5.73 2.57 6.50
CA LEU A 54 6.90 1.69 6.51
C LEU A 54 6.52 0.23 6.69
N ASP A 55 5.55 -0.07 7.56
CA ASP A 55 5.06 -1.43 7.76
C ASP A 55 4.46 -2.03 6.48
N GLU A 56 3.90 -1.19 5.60
CA GLU A 56 3.42 -1.62 4.28
C GLU A 56 4.58 -2.07 3.38
N TRP A 57 5.72 -1.36 3.42
CA TRP A 57 6.91 -1.81 2.70
C TRP A 57 7.42 -3.15 3.24
N GLU A 58 7.50 -3.28 4.56
CA GLU A 58 7.95 -4.53 5.19
C GLU A 58 6.99 -5.68 4.89
N ALA A 59 5.67 -5.44 4.88
CA ALA A 59 4.68 -6.45 4.50
C ALA A 59 4.81 -6.86 3.02
N ILE A 60 5.06 -5.91 2.10
CA ILE A 60 5.33 -6.21 0.69
C ILE A 60 6.56 -7.10 0.55
N GLN A 61 7.64 -6.75 1.25
CA GLN A 61 8.90 -7.49 1.20
C GLN A 61 8.76 -8.90 1.80
N HIS A 62 8.04 -9.01 2.92
CA HIS A 62 7.69 -10.29 3.54
C HIS A 62 6.91 -11.18 2.57
N ALA A 63 5.81 -10.69 2.02
CA ALA A 63 4.98 -11.44 1.08
C ALA A 63 5.77 -11.87 -0.17
N PHE A 64 6.62 -10.98 -0.71
CA PHE A 64 7.50 -11.30 -1.83
C PHE A 64 8.53 -12.39 -1.48
N GLY A 65 9.04 -12.38 -0.25
CA GLY A 65 9.94 -13.41 0.28
C GLY A 65 9.32 -14.81 0.24
N LEU A 66 8.02 -14.93 0.50
CA LEU A 66 7.30 -16.21 0.51
C LEU A 66 6.98 -16.76 -0.88
N MET A 67 7.06 -15.93 -1.93
CA MET A 67 6.71 -16.36 -3.29
C MET A 67 7.78 -17.29 -3.88
N GLN A 68 7.35 -18.49 -4.30
CA GLN A 68 8.17 -19.42 -5.08
C GLN A 68 8.15 -19.02 -6.56
N GLN A 69 9.04 -18.09 -6.93
CA GLN A 69 9.26 -17.68 -8.32
C GLN A 69 10.75 -17.60 -8.57
N GLN A 70 11.20 -17.97 -9.77
CA GLN A 70 12.62 -17.98 -10.12
C GLN A 70 12.92 -17.08 -11.32
N GLY A 71 14.20 -16.67 -11.42
CA GLY A 71 14.73 -15.94 -12.57
C GLY A 71 14.03 -14.62 -12.88
N LEU A 72 13.76 -14.39 -14.17
CA LEU A 72 13.25 -13.13 -14.69
C LEU A 72 11.90 -12.73 -14.09
N THR A 73 11.00 -13.69 -13.86
CA THR A 73 9.67 -13.43 -13.29
C THR A 73 9.76 -12.83 -11.89
N ARG A 74 10.65 -13.38 -11.05
CA ARG A 74 10.90 -12.85 -9.70
C ARG A 74 11.49 -11.44 -9.78
N TRP A 75 12.45 -11.23 -10.67
CA TRP A 75 13.08 -9.93 -10.86
C TRP A 75 12.09 -8.85 -11.33
N LEU A 76 11.29 -9.14 -12.36
CA LEU A 76 10.25 -8.23 -12.87
C LEU A 76 9.23 -7.88 -11.78
N ARG A 77 8.81 -8.89 -10.99
CA ARG A 77 7.89 -8.66 -9.89
C ARG A 77 8.49 -7.77 -8.81
N GLN A 78 9.77 -7.93 -8.49
CA GLN A 78 10.45 -7.04 -7.55
C GLN A 78 10.44 -5.59 -8.02
N GLN A 79 10.70 -5.34 -9.31
CA GLN A 79 10.63 -3.98 -9.87
C GLN A 79 9.19 -3.43 -9.81
N LYS A 80 8.19 -4.27 -10.16
CA LYS A 80 6.77 -3.90 -10.04
C LYS A 80 6.39 -3.51 -8.60
N LEU A 81 6.80 -4.30 -7.60
CA LEU A 81 6.49 -4.03 -6.19
C LEU A 81 7.09 -2.70 -5.70
N ARG A 82 8.31 -2.36 -6.15
CA ARG A 82 8.93 -1.05 -5.89
C ARG A 82 8.09 0.10 -6.45
N CYS A 83 7.64 -0.01 -7.71
CA CYS A 83 6.76 0.99 -8.31
C CYS A 83 5.41 1.08 -7.58
N MET A 84 4.83 -0.06 -7.19
CA MET A 84 3.57 -0.10 -6.45
C MET A 84 3.69 0.58 -5.08
N PHE A 85 4.78 0.35 -4.34
CA PHE A 85 5.02 1.03 -3.07
C PHE A 85 5.14 2.55 -3.24
N ALA A 86 5.86 3.01 -4.27
CA ALA A 86 5.94 4.44 -4.59
C ALA A 86 4.56 5.04 -4.93
N ALA A 87 3.77 4.35 -5.77
CA ALA A 87 2.42 4.78 -6.11
C ALA A 87 1.51 4.86 -4.87
N ARG A 88 1.55 3.86 -3.98
CA ARG A 88 0.75 3.87 -2.74
C ARG A 88 1.18 4.97 -1.78
N SER A 89 2.49 5.22 -1.65
CA SER A 89 3.02 6.35 -0.88
C SER A 89 2.51 7.68 -1.42
N ARG A 90 2.44 7.84 -2.75
CA ARG A 90 1.86 9.04 -3.38
C ARG A 90 0.38 9.24 -3.06
N VAL A 91 -0.42 8.17 -3.13
CA VAL A 91 -1.85 8.25 -2.75
C VAL A 91 -2.00 8.67 -1.29
N LYS A 92 -1.19 8.11 -0.38
CA LYS A 92 -1.20 8.49 1.03
C LYS A 92 -0.82 9.96 1.24
N MET A 93 0.20 10.44 0.54
CA MET A 93 0.56 11.86 0.53
C MET A 93 -0.57 12.75 0.00
N GLN A 94 -1.27 12.34 -1.07
CA GLN A 94 -2.42 13.07 -1.61
C GLN A 94 -3.58 13.15 -0.61
N GLN A 95 -3.84 12.08 0.14
CA GLN A 95 -4.97 12.00 1.08
C GLN A 95 -4.87 13.00 2.23
N ILE A 96 -3.65 13.27 2.70
CA ILE A 96 -3.41 14.12 3.87
C ILE A 96 -2.89 15.51 3.49
N ALA A 97 -2.69 15.80 2.21
CA ALA A 97 -2.02 17.01 1.75
C ALA A 97 -2.72 18.29 2.23
N ASP A 98 -4.05 18.30 2.20
CA ASP A 98 -4.86 19.44 2.61
C ASP A 98 -4.87 19.64 4.13
N GLU A 99 -4.66 18.57 4.90
CA GLU A 99 -4.79 18.58 6.36
C GLU A 99 -3.45 18.78 7.07
N LYS A 100 -2.38 18.15 6.58
CA LYS A 100 -1.08 18.05 7.25
C LYS A 100 0.09 18.07 6.25
N PRO A 101 0.46 19.23 5.67
CA PRO A 101 1.53 19.32 4.69
C PRO A 101 2.90 18.86 5.23
N ASP A 102 3.20 19.15 6.50
CA ASP A 102 4.44 18.68 7.13
C ASP A 102 4.50 17.14 7.20
N HIS A 103 3.35 16.49 7.35
CA HIS A 103 3.29 15.03 7.39
C HIS A 103 3.52 14.42 6.00
N VAL A 104 3.09 15.09 4.93
CA VAL A 104 3.43 14.70 3.55
C VAL A 104 4.94 14.64 3.36
N GLN A 105 5.64 15.66 3.83
CA GLN A 105 7.10 15.73 3.72
C GLN A 105 7.76 14.57 4.46
N ARG A 106 7.31 14.25 5.67
CA ARG A 106 7.85 13.12 6.44
C ARG A 106 7.55 11.76 5.79
N ILE A 107 6.39 11.60 5.15
CA ILE A 107 6.10 10.39 4.35
C ILE A 107 7.09 10.29 3.19
N TYR A 108 7.32 11.38 2.46
CA TYR A 108 8.29 11.41 1.37
C TYR A 108 9.69 11.03 1.86
N GLU A 109 10.20 11.69 2.90
CA GLU A 109 11.53 11.45 3.46
C GLU A 109 11.71 10.01 3.95
N SER A 110 10.66 9.38 4.47
CA SER A 110 10.71 8.01 4.96
C SER A 110 10.58 6.97 3.84
N ALA A 111 9.71 7.19 2.86
CA ALA A 111 9.39 6.23 1.80
C ALA A 111 10.38 6.29 0.63
N ARG A 112 10.78 7.51 0.22
CA ARG A 112 11.62 7.74 -0.97
C ARG A 112 12.94 6.97 -0.94
N PRO A 113 13.68 6.87 0.17
CA PRO A 113 14.95 6.14 0.23
C PRO A 113 14.81 4.62 0.04
N LYS A 114 13.63 4.05 0.32
CA LYS A 114 13.38 2.60 0.19
C LYS A 114 13.30 2.14 -1.27
N VAL A 115 13.08 3.07 -2.21
CA VAL A 115 12.83 2.79 -3.62
C VAL A 115 13.84 3.50 -4.50
N PRO A 116 14.43 2.84 -5.52
CA PRO A 116 15.29 3.53 -6.48
C PRO A 116 14.54 4.65 -7.21
N TRP A 117 15.24 5.74 -7.54
CA TRP A 117 14.62 6.96 -8.09
C TRP A 117 13.72 6.70 -9.30
N LEU A 118 14.15 5.87 -10.25
CA LEU A 118 13.37 5.54 -11.44
C LEU A 118 12.02 4.91 -11.10
N HIS A 119 12.01 3.97 -10.16
CA HIS A 119 10.78 3.29 -9.72
C HIS A 119 9.86 4.24 -8.97
N TRP A 120 10.44 5.19 -8.23
CA TRP A 120 9.68 6.26 -7.61
C TRP A 120 8.95 7.09 -8.67
N GLN A 121 9.67 7.59 -9.67
CA GLN A 121 9.06 8.36 -10.76
C GLN A 121 7.97 7.58 -11.49
N LEU A 122 8.21 6.31 -11.82
CA LEU A 122 7.20 5.46 -12.46
C LEU A 122 5.94 5.30 -11.59
N GLY A 123 6.11 5.13 -10.27
CA GLY A 123 4.98 5.11 -9.34
C GLY A 123 4.19 6.41 -9.34
N MET A 124 4.89 7.56 -9.31
CA MET A 124 4.28 8.89 -9.34
C MET A 124 3.49 9.14 -10.65
N VAL A 125 4.11 8.82 -11.78
CA VAL A 125 3.51 8.94 -13.11
C VAL A 125 2.29 8.04 -13.26
N THR A 126 2.33 6.83 -12.69
CA THR A 126 1.18 5.90 -12.69
C THR A 126 -0.02 6.52 -11.96
N VAL A 127 0.22 7.13 -10.80
CA VAL A 127 -0.85 7.81 -10.05
C VAL A 127 -1.37 9.02 -10.81
N PHE A 128 -0.48 9.81 -11.42
CA PHE A 128 -0.87 10.95 -12.26
C PHE A 128 -1.79 10.52 -13.42
N PHE A 129 -1.42 9.48 -14.17
CA PHE A 129 -2.26 8.97 -15.25
C PHE A 129 -3.59 8.41 -14.74
N ARG A 130 -3.58 7.68 -13.63
CA ARG A 130 -4.83 7.21 -12.99
C ARG A 130 -5.75 8.38 -12.69
N ASP A 131 -5.22 9.43 -12.06
CA ASP A 131 -6.01 10.60 -11.66
C ASP A 131 -6.52 11.37 -12.87
N LEU A 132 -5.74 11.44 -13.96
CA LEU A 132 -6.13 12.07 -15.21
C LEU A 132 -7.28 11.33 -15.92
N PHE A 133 -7.24 10.00 -15.96
CA PHE A 133 -8.21 9.20 -16.71
C PHE A 133 -9.44 8.77 -15.91
N PHE A 134 -9.30 8.50 -14.61
CA PHE A 134 -10.35 7.94 -13.77
C PHE A 134 -10.81 8.89 -12.65
N GLY A 135 -10.25 10.10 -12.60
CA GLY A 135 -10.45 11.04 -11.51
C GLY A 135 -9.59 10.72 -10.29
N SER A 136 -9.37 11.73 -9.46
CA SER A 136 -8.59 11.54 -8.23
C SER A 136 -9.34 10.65 -7.24
N SER A 137 -8.63 9.79 -6.52
CA SER A 137 -9.19 9.05 -5.37
C SER A 137 -9.61 9.96 -4.20
N LEU A 138 -9.46 11.28 -4.35
CA LEU A 138 -9.80 12.32 -3.39
C LEU A 138 -11.17 12.95 -3.67
N ASN A 139 -11.93 12.48 -4.66
CA ASN A 139 -13.21 13.09 -4.98
C ASN A 139 -14.18 12.85 -3.80
N LYS A 140 -14.23 13.84 -2.89
CA LYS A 140 -14.97 13.84 -1.62
C LYS A 140 -16.48 13.93 -1.83
N GLU A 141 -16.94 14.21 -3.05
CA GLU A 141 -18.37 14.37 -3.38
C GLU A 141 -19.12 13.05 -3.57
N GLN A 142 -18.44 11.90 -3.72
CA GLN A 142 -19.10 10.58 -3.78
C GLN A 142 -19.43 9.99 -2.40
N TRP A 143 -19.34 10.79 -1.33
CA TRP A 143 -19.38 10.30 0.06
C TRP A 143 -20.47 10.93 0.93
N GLN A 144 -21.52 11.51 0.33
CA GLN A 144 -22.82 11.73 0.98
C GLN A 144 -23.78 10.60 0.60
#